data_AF-A0A7S1Q144-F1
#
_entry.id   AF-A0A7S1Q144-F1
#
_cell.length_a   1.000
_cell.length_b   1.000
_cell.length_c   1.000
_cell.angle_alpha   90.00
_cell.angle_beta   90.00
_cell.angle_gamma   90.00
#
_symmetry.space_group_name_H-M   'P 1'
#
loop_
_entity.id
_entity.type
_entity.pdbx_description
1 polymer ?
#
loop_
_entity_poly.entity_id
_entity_poly.type
_entity_poly.pdbx_seq_one_letter_code
_entity_poly.pdbx_strand_id
1 'polypeptide(L)'
;QFLYFIGVRGPKMVRSSLNSGDLPPAHSKVAVIGLGMAGATAAHLLARRHDVVAIEALPQAGLHFHSIADGDISFDVPLRAMSPHYYPNLFRWYRTLGVDLTSVNYQSTGSDAATHTPYFQYSNVVVCGYALPFPRLFPLAGLLQTMVIVFNYLWLVFVGAFRLRTDRRGDLDRVSMGAYLRDGRYAACFVDRFFLPVMSTLLSCSYEQVLGYPAGLVLDFFSARHTTLFTGWWRLRDGVQAVSKRLLSGLECRYNCGVSRIERIGKTKVRIHYGAGAAERFGDFEDFDYVVLATDAPVAARLLADANADERVIVGSVSSFTARIVAHTDKTLMPSDPESWSGLNYFSEANGPTAARVGSPVGPAPRDASMTTAHMTCFGMRRCSPEDDVFVPAGVGASPPPRAPAATADDGAAGDEPVFATRNGKHVFQTWNPYREPAEGEKLRESRMSRAVWTVEGLAAFN
;
A
#
# COMPACT_ATOMS: atom_id res chain seq x y z
N GLN A 1 5.23 0.54 -11.92
CA GLN A 1 5.17 0.22 -10.48
C GLN A 1 3.73 -0.03 -10.10
N PHE A 2 3.41 -1.12 -9.39
CA PHE A 2 2.04 -1.31 -8.92
C PHE A 2 1.75 -0.27 -7.83
N LEU A 3 0.84 0.65 -8.15
CA LEU A 3 0.30 1.70 -7.30
C LEU A 3 -0.46 1.07 -6.12
N TYR A 4 0.27 0.65 -5.10
CA TYR A 4 -0.30 0.13 -3.87
C TYR A 4 -0.55 1.29 -2.90
N PHE A 5 -1.81 1.70 -2.84
CA PHE A 5 -2.61 2.13 -1.68
C PHE A 5 -3.68 3.13 -2.12
N ILE A 6 -3.37 4.03 -3.05
CA ILE A 6 -4.35 4.83 -3.77
C ILE A 6 -3.92 4.84 -5.23
N GLY A 7 -4.65 4.10 -6.05
CA GLY A 7 -4.36 3.96 -7.46
C GLY A 7 -4.75 5.26 -8.11
N VAL A 8 -3.80 5.94 -8.75
CA VAL A 8 -4.13 6.84 -9.84
C VAL A 8 -5.07 6.06 -10.75
N ARG A 9 -6.24 6.64 -11.08
CA ARG A 9 -7.09 6.10 -12.14
C ARG A 9 -6.14 5.84 -13.30
N GLY A 10 -5.80 4.57 -13.55
CA GLY A 10 -5.01 4.24 -14.72
C GLY A 10 -5.71 4.95 -15.86
N PRO A 11 -5.00 5.77 -16.67
CA PRO A 11 -5.62 6.54 -17.73
C PRO A 11 -6.56 5.58 -18.44
N LYS A 12 -7.88 5.92 -18.52
CA LYS A 12 -8.94 5.08 -19.11
C LYS A 12 -8.27 4.30 -20.22
N MET A 13 -7.98 3.02 -19.97
CA MET A 13 -6.95 2.24 -20.66
C MET A 13 -6.77 2.87 -22.03
N VAL A 14 -5.75 3.74 -22.18
CA VAL A 14 -5.57 4.44 -23.44
C VAL A 14 -5.20 3.29 -24.34
N ARG A 15 -6.22 2.70 -24.97
CA ARG A 15 -6.14 2.16 -26.30
C ARG A 15 -5.74 3.38 -27.13
N SER A 16 -4.51 3.85 -26.96
CA SER A 16 -3.72 4.07 -28.15
C SER A 16 -3.88 2.74 -28.83
N SER A 17 -4.56 2.78 -29.97
CA SER A 17 -4.50 1.69 -30.91
C SER A 17 -3.01 1.46 -31.15
N LEU A 18 -2.38 0.64 -30.32
CA LEU A 18 -1.17 -0.06 -30.67
C LEU A 18 -1.63 -0.85 -31.88
N ASN A 19 -1.37 -0.29 -33.06
CA ASN A 19 -1.63 -1.00 -34.28
C ASN A 19 -0.80 -2.27 -34.21
N SER A 20 -1.20 -3.34 -34.87
CA SER A 20 -0.45 -4.60 -34.87
C SER A 20 1.01 -4.46 -35.32
N GLY A 21 1.39 -3.31 -35.91
CA GLY A 21 2.77 -2.94 -36.24
C GLY A 21 3.58 -2.27 -35.12
N ASP A 22 2.97 -1.89 -34.00
CA ASP A 22 3.65 -1.24 -32.85
C ASP A 22 4.09 -2.23 -31.77
N LEU A 23 3.64 -3.49 -31.86
CA LEU A 23 4.07 -4.54 -30.95
C LEU A 23 5.45 -5.07 -31.37
N PRO A 24 6.37 -5.31 -30.42
CA PRO A 24 7.64 -5.94 -30.70
C PRO A 24 7.46 -7.21 -31.53
N PRO A 25 8.29 -7.44 -32.57
CA PRO A 25 8.35 -8.72 -33.26
C PRO A 25 8.50 -9.88 -32.26
N ALA A 26 7.96 -11.06 -32.60
CA ALA A 26 8.21 -12.25 -31.79
C ALA A 26 9.72 -12.50 -31.67
N HIS A 27 10.17 -12.99 -30.52
CA HIS A 27 11.58 -13.24 -30.20
C HIS A 27 12.49 -11.99 -30.19
N SER A 28 11.92 -10.78 -30.06
CA SER A 28 12.74 -9.62 -29.67
C SER A 28 13.46 -9.86 -28.34
N LYS A 29 14.69 -9.36 -28.23
CA LYS A 29 15.48 -9.36 -27.00
C LYS A 29 15.08 -8.16 -26.13
N VAL A 30 14.54 -8.43 -24.94
CA VAL A 30 13.94 -7.40 -24.07
C VAL A 30 14.60 -7.39 -22.70
N ALA A 31 15.07 -6.23 -22.27
CA ALA A 31 15.51 -6.04 -20.89
C ALA A 31 14.37 -5.51 -20.02
N VAL A 32 14.20 -6.06 -18.82
CA VAL A 32 13.29 -5.52 -17.80
C VAL A 32 14.13 -5.06 -16.61
N ILE A 33 14.21 -3.75 -16.39
CA ILE A 33 15.06 -3.14 -15.37
C ILE A 33 14.23 -2.81 -14.13
N GLY A 34 14.62 -3.39 -12.99
CA GLY A 34 13.94 -3.28 -11.70
C GLY A 34 12.92 -4.40 -11.51
N LEU A 35 13.20 -5.35 -10.62
CA LEU A 35 12.41 -6.56 -10.40
C LEU A 35 11.52 -6.47 -9.15
N GLY A 36 11.05 -5.27 -8.82
CA GLY A 36 9.85 -5.10 -8.01
C GLY A 36 8.63 -5.76 -8.67
N MET A 37 7.47 -5.75 -7.99
CA MET A 37 6.28 -6.46 -8.46
C MET A 37 5.85 -6.14 -9.90
N ALA A 38 6.01 -4.89 -10.33
CA ALA A 38 5.70 -4.49 -11.70
C ALA A 38 6.66 -5.11 -12.72
N GLY A 39 7.97 -5.02 -12.47
CA GLY A 39 8.98 -5.58 -13.38
C GLY A 39 8.95 -7.10 -13.42
N ALA A 40 8.81 -7.77 -12.27
CA ALA A 40 8.66 -9.22 -12.23
C ALA A 40 7.41 -9.70 -13.01
N THR A 41 6.30 -8.97 -12.91
CA THR A 41 5.09 -9.27 -13.68
C THR A 41 5.30 -9.00 -15.18
N ALA A 42 5.93 -7.89 -15.54
CA ALA A 42 6.23 -7.55 -16.93
C ALA A 42 7.15 -8.58 -17.56
N ALA A 43 8.24 -8.96 -16.88
CA ALA A 43 9.18 -9.99 -17.32
C ALA A 43 8.46 -11.33 -17.56
N HIS A 44 7.64 -11.78 -16.60
CA HIS A 44 6.87 -13.01 -16.73
C HIS A 44 5.94 -13.01 -17.95
N LEU A 45 5.25 -11.89 -18.21
CA LEU A 45 4.30 -11.78 -19.32
C LEU A 45 5.03 -11.69 -20.67
N LEU A 46 6.13 -10.93 -20.75
CA LEU A 46 6.92 -10.75 -21.97
C LEU A 46 7.67 -12.03 -22.37
N ALA A 47 8.13 -12.81 -21.39
CA ALA A 47 8.86 -14.06 -21.63
C ALA A 47 8.03 -15.12 -22.39
N ARG A 48 6.72 -14.94 -22.51
CA ARG A 48 5.86 -15.81 -23.32
C ARG A 48 6.09 -15.70 -24.83
N ARG A 49 6.69 -14.60 -25.29
CA ARG A 49 6.90 -14.33 -26.74
C ARG A 49 8.26 -13.74 -27.08
N HIS A 50 9.06 -13.36 -26.08
CA HIS A 50 10.29 -12.60 -26.25
C HIS A 50 11.41 -13.18 -25.38
N ASP A 51 12.65 -12.91 -25.77
CA ASP A 51 13.84 -13.32 -25.02
C ASP A 51 14.12 -12.27 -23.94
N VAL A 52 13.67 -12.54 -22.72
CA VAL A 52 13.67 -11.58 -21.61
C VAL A 52 14.89 -11.76 -20.72
N VAL A 53 15.61 -10.66 -20.49
CA VAL A 53 16.64 -10.54 -19.44
C VAL A 53 16.08 -9.66 -18.32
N ALA A 54 15.88 -10.25 -17.15
CA ALA A 54 15.38 -9.57 -15.96
C ALA A 54 16.56 -9.04 -15.14
N ILE A 55 16.64 -7.72 -14.96
CA ILE A 55 17.81 -7.03 -14.36
C ILE A 55 17.40 -6.35 -13.05
N GLU A 56 18.11 -6.67 -11.97
CA GLU A 56 17.91 -6.10 -10.64
C GLU A 56 19.23 -5.61 -10.05
N ALA A 57 19.23 -4.36 -9.59
CA ALA A 57 20.40 -3.75 -8.95
C ALA A 57 20.72 -4.39 -7.60
N LEU A 58 19.70 -4.93 -6.93
CA LEU A 58 19.81 -5.57 -5.63
C LEU A 58 20.16 -7.07 -5.71
N PRO A 59 20.56 -7.70 -4.60
CA PRO A 59 20.90 -9.13 -4.57
C PRO A 59 19.76 -10.09 -4.91
N GLN A 60 18.52 -9.60 -4.96
CA GLN A 60 17.33 -10.41 -5.21
C GLN A 60 16.17 -9.56 -5.69
N ALA A 61 15.21 -10.21 -6.35
CA ALA A 61 13.99 -9.59 -6.83
C ALA A 61 13.02 -9.26 -5.70
N GLY A 62 11.98 -8.52 -6.07
CA GLY A 62 10.88 -8.16 -5.20
C GLY A 62 11.26 -7.06 -4.23
N LEU A 63 10.38 -6.84 -3.27
CA LEU A 63 10.49 -5.76 -2.30
C LEU A 63 11.26 -6.25 -1.06
N HIS A 64 12.37 -7.01 -1.17
CA HIS A 64 12.97 -7.77 -0.04
C HIS A 64 13.42 -6.92 1.18
N PHE A 65 13.71 -5.63 1.01
CA PHE A 65 13.89 -4.75 2.17
C PHE A 65 12.65 -4.73 3.10
N HIS A 66 11.53 -5.23 2.58
CA HIS A 66 10.24 -5.27 3.19
C HIS A 66 9.80 -6.67 3.60
N SER A 67 10.65 -7.66 3.84
CA SER A 67 10.20 -8.93 4.43
C SER A 67 11.12 -9.36 5.57
N ILE A 68 10.57 -9.69 6.73
CA ILE A 68 11.30 -10.23 7.89
C ILE A 68 10.89 -11.70 8.04
N ALA A 69 11.89 -12.57 8.12
CA ALA A 69 11.71 -13.96 8.49
C ALA A 69 12.18 -14.14 9.94
N ASP A 70 11.29 -14.63 10.80
CA ASP A 70 11.59 -14.96 12.19
C ASP A 70 10.95 -16.31 12.53
N GLY A 71 11.78 -17.35 12.68
CA GLY A 71 11.33 -18.73 12.76
C GLY A 71 10.59 -19.15 11.48
N ASP A 72 9.39 -19.68 11.64
CA ASP A 72 8.52 -20.12 10.53
C ASP A 72 7.66 -18.97 9.95
N ILE A 73 7.80 -17.74 10.47
CA ILE A 73 6.97 -16.61 10.09
C ILE A 73 7.73 -15.70 9.14
N SER A 74 7.15 -15.49 7.94
CA SER A 74 7.55 -14.44 7.00
C SER A 74 6.44 -13.40 6.90
N PHE A 75 6.77 -12.13 7.06
CA PHE A 75 5.82 -11.03 6.87
C PHE A 75 6.46 -9.81 6.24
N ASP A 76 5.63 -9.04 5.54
CA ASP A 76 6.09 -7.84 4.87
C ASP A 76 6.11 -6.61 5.80
N VAL A 77 7.11 -5.73 5.64
CA VAL A 77 7.38 -4.52 6.42
C VAL A 77 7.56 -3.33 5.46
N PRO A 78 6.57 -2.47 5.25
CA PRO A 78 5.31 -2.40 5.97
C PRO A 78 4.37 -3.52 5.47
N LEU A 79 3.38 -3.85 6.29
CA LEU A 79 2.40 -4.87 5.96
C LEU A 79 1.72 -4.54 4.61
N ARG A 80 1.77 -5.50 3.68
CA ARG A 80 1.12 -5.39 2.37
C ARG A 80 -0.28 -5.99 2.43
N ALA A 81 -1.21 -5.23 3.03
CA ALA A 81 -2.61 -5.60 3.08
C ALA A 81 -3.33 -5.24 1.77
N MET A 82 -4.26 -6.09 1.35
CA MET A 82 -5.03 -5.94 0.12
C MET A 82 -6.48 -6.40 0.31
N SER A 83 -7.42 -5.75 -0.38
CA SER A 83 -8.83 -6.16 -0.45
C SER A 83 -9.17 -6.65 -1.86
N PRO A 84 -9.94 -7.74 -2.02
CA PRO A 84 -10.32 -8.28 -3.32
C PRO A 84 -11.18 -7.31 -4.15
N HIS A 85 -11.90 -6.40 -3.49
CA HIS A 85 -12.75 -5.41 -4.18
C HIS A 85 -11.92 -4.30 -4.81
N TYR A 86 -10.84 -3.91 -4.13
CA TYR A 86 -9.95 -2.87 -4.61
C TYR A 86 -8.89 -3.41 -5.58
N TYR A 87 -8.43 -4.65 -5.38
CA TYR A 87 -7.39 -5.30 -6.19
C TYR A 87 -7.88 -6.58 -6.92
N PRO A 88 -8.99 -6.56 -7.68
CA PRO A 88 -9.56 -7.79 -8.26
C PRO A 88 -8.60 -8.52 -9.21
N ASN A 89 -7.86 -7.76 -10.03
CA ASN A 89 -6.87 -8.31 -10.96
C ASN A 89 -5.69 -8.96 -10.21
N LEU A 90 -5.30 -8.39 -9.07
CA LEU A 90 -4.21 -8.94 -8.27
C LEU A 90 -4.61 -10.27 -7.64
N PHE A 91 -5.80 -10.37 -7.07
CA PHE A 91 -6.31 -11.61 -6.50
C PHE A 91 -6.44 -12.70 -7.56
N ARG A 92 -6.95 -12.35 -8.75
CA ARG A 92 -6.97 -13.29 -9.88
C ARG A 92 -5.56 -13.75 -10.24
N TRP A 93 -4.61 -12.82 -10.30
CA TRP A 93 -3.21 -13.12 -10.62
C TRP A 93 -2.56 -14.04 -9.58
N TYR A 94 -2.77 -13.76 -8.30
CA TYR A 94 -2.28 -14.59 -7.19
C TYR A 94 -2.89 -15.99 -7.18
N ARG A 95 -4.18 -16.12 -7.49
CA ARG A 95 -4.80 -17.44 -7.70
C ARG A 95 -4.15 -18.21 -8.84
N THR A 96 -3.87 -17.55 -9.98
CA THR A 96 -3.17 -18.19 -11.12
C THR A 96 -1.75 -18.63 -10.76
N LEU A 97 -1.07 -17.89 -9.89
CA LEU A 97 0.27 -18.25 -9.40
C LEU A 97 0.24 -19.33 -8.30
N GLY A 98 -0.93 -19.65 -7.74
CA GLY A 98 -1.05 -20.58 -6.62
C GLY A 98 -0.28 -20.10 -5.38
N VAL A 99 -0.38 -18.81 -5.05
CA VAL A 99 0.16 -18.24 -3.80
C VAL A 99 -0.92 -18.18 -2.73
N ASP A 100 -0.54 -18.47 -1.49
CA ASP A 100 -1.49 -18.48 -0.38
C ASP A 100 -1.73 -17.08 0.19
N LEU A 101 -2.99 -16.79 0.45
CA LEU A 101 -3.44 -15.58 1.13
C LEU A 101 -3.93 -15.91 2.54
N THR A 102 -3.76 -14.97 3.45
CA THR A 102 -4.21 -15.05 4.84
C THR A 102 -4.98 -13.79 5.19
N SER A 103 -6.12 -13.94 5.86
CA SER A 103 -6.92 -12.81 6.34
C SER A 103 -6.16 -12.01 7.40
N VAL A 104 -6.41 -10.71 7.45
CA VAL A 104 -5.76 -9.80 8.38
C VAL A 104 -6.80 -9.05 9.20
N ASN A 105 -6.60 -8.99 10.52
CA ASN A 105 -7.50 -8.27 11.42
C ASN A 105 -7.22 -6.76 11.39
N TYR A 106 -7.95 -6.03 10.54
CA TYR A 106 -7.79 -4.59 10.36
C TYR A 106 -8.48 -3.73 11.45
N GLN A 107 -8.56 -4.22 12.69
CA GLN A 107 -8.95 -3.42 13.85
C GLN A 107 -7.95 -2.28 14.06
N SER A 108 -8.43 -1.12 14.49
CA SER A 108 -7.54 -0.01 14.84
C SER A 108 -7.92 0.67 16.15
N THR A 109 -6.89 1.16 16.84
CA THR A 109 -6.98 1.93 18.08
C THR A 109 -6.22 3.23 17.91
N GLY A 110 -6.92 4.35 18.16
CA GLY A 110 -6.35 5.67 18.27
C GLY A 110 -6.14 6.06 19.74
N SER A 111 -4.91 6.44 20.08
CA SER A 111 -4.52 6.81 21.44
C SER A 111 -3.88 8.19 21.50
N ASP A 112 -4.02 8.86 22.64
CA ASP A 112 -3.33 10.13 22.89
C ASP A 112 -1.80 9.93 22.90
N ALA A 113 -1.06 10.79 22.22
CA ALA A 113 0.39 10.66 22.10
C ALA A 113 1.15 10.81 23.43
N ALA A 114 0.62 11.62 24.36
CA ALA A 114 1.28 11.87 25.65
C ALA A 114 0.91 10.81 26.69
N THR A 115 -0.38 10.49 26.80
CA THR A 115 -0.87 9.57 27.84
C THR A 115 -1.00 8.12 27.40
N HIS A 116 -0.91 7.86 26.08
CA HIS A 116 -1.21 6.56 25.47
C HIS A 116 -2.63 6.05 25.77
N THR A 117 -3.53 6.91 26.24
CA THR A 117 -4.91 6.54 26.57
C THR A 117 -5.73 6.42 25.29
N PRO A 118 -6.43 5.30 25.06
CA PRO A 118 -7.26 5.12 23.87
C PRO A 118 -8.45 6.10 23.91
N TYR A 119 -8.73 6.74 22.78
CA TYR A 119 -9.89 7.63 22.60
C TYR A 119 -10.85 7.13 21.51
N PHE A 120 -10.39 6.23 20.64
CA PHE A 120 -11.17 5.68 19.55
C PHE A 120 -10.69 4.26 19.24
N GLN A 121 -11.62 3.36 18.97
CA GLN A 121 -11.34 1.99 18.58
C GLN A 121 -12.49 1.54 17.69
N TYR A 122 -12.18 0.77 16.65
CA TYR A 122 -13.21 0.05 15.90
C TYR A 122 -12.80 -1.39 15.65
N SER A 123 -13.80 -2.25 15.59
CA SER A 123 -13.68 -3.66 15.25
C SER A 123 -14.53 -4.02 14.05
N ASN A 124 -14.05 -4.97 13.27
CA ASN A 124 -14.82 -5.46 12.13
C ASN A 124 -15.78 -6.54 12.61
N VAL A 125 -17.08 -6.27 12.58
CA VAL A 125 -18.15 -7.23 12.85
C VAL A 125 -18.63 -7.80 11.52
N VAL A 126 -18.54 -9.12 11.35
CA VAL A 126 -19.01 -9.77 10.12
C VAL A 126 -20.51 -10.01 10.20
N VAL A 127 -21.29 -9.34 9.36
CA VAL A 127 -22.74 -9.48 9.24
C VAL A 127 -23.08 -9.91 7.81
N CYS A 128 -23.74 -11.06 7.64
CA CYS A 128 -24.14 -11.59 6.33
C CYS A 128 -22.99 -11.67 5.30
N GLY A 129 -21.78 -12.03 5.74
CA GLY A 129 -20.58 -12.12 4.88
C GLY A 129 -19.86 -10.78 4.66
N TYR A 130 -20.35 -9.69 5.26
CA TYR A 130 -19.77 -8.36 5.15
C TYR A 130 -19.10 -7.92 6.45
N ALA A 131 -17.84 -7.48 6.38
CA ALA A 131 -17.10 -6.97 7.53
C ALA A 131 -17.44 -5.49 7.79
N LEU A 132 -18.24 -5.18 8.80
CA LEU A 132 -18.64 -3.83 9.16
C LEU A 132 -17.73 -3.25 10.25
N PRO A 133 -17.05 -2.11 10.02
CA PRO A 133 -16.35 -1.39 11.09
C PRO A 133 -17.37 -0.86 12.10
N PHE A 134 -17.32 -1.41 13.30
CA PHE A 134 -18.15 -1.03 14.43
C PHE A 134 -17.27 -0.33 15.47
N PRO A 135 -17.55 0.94 15.81
CA PRO A 135 -16.80 1.62 16.85
C PRO A 135 -17.05 0.95 18.21
N ARG A 136 -16.00 0.70 18.98
CA ARG A 136 -16.18 0.33 20.39
C ARG A 136 -16.64 1.57 21.14
N LEU A 137 -17.74 1.46 21.87
CA LEU A 137 -18.26 2.57 22.66
C LEU A 137 -17.39 2.75 23.90
N PHE A 138 -16.75 3.90 24.01
CA PHE A 138 -16.05 4.36 25.20
C PHE A 138 -17.06 4.88 26.24
N PRO A 139 -16.66 5.08 27.52
CA PRO A 139 -17.48 5.81 28.49
C PRO A 139 -17.97 7.16 27.95
N LEU A 140 -18.97 7.77 28.60
CA LEU A 140 -19.71 8.94 28.11
C LEU A 140 -18.84 10.06 27.49
N ALA A 141 -17.64 10.29 28.02
CA ALA A 141 -16.67 11.26 27.52
C ALA A 141 -16.13 10.96 26.10
N GLY A 142 -15.96 9.69 25.72
CA GLY A 142 -15.49 9.27 24.39
C GLY A 142 -16.61 9.03 23.37
N LEU A 143 -17.86 8.90 23.84
CA LEU A 143 -19.02 8.63 22.98
C LEU A 143 -19.27 9.77 21.98
N LEU A 144 -19.26 11.02 22.43
CA LEU A 144 -19.48 12.18 21.54
C LEU A 144 -18.41 12.26 20.45
N GLN A 145 -17.14 12.13 20.83
CA GLN A 145 -16.03 12.14 19.87
C GLN A 145 -16.18 11.00 18.85
N THR A 146 -16.50 9.80 19.31
CA THR A 146 -16.75 8.63 18.46
C THR A 146 -17.88 8.90 17.47
N MET A 147 -19.00 9.46 17.92
CA MET A 147 -20.12 9.82 17.05
C MET A 147 -19.75 10.87 16.01
N VAL A 148 -18.96 11.88 16.38
CA VAL A 148 -18.47 12.90 15.43
C VAL A 148 -17.54 12.27 14.40
N ILE A 149 -16.62 11.37 14.81
CA ILE A 149 -15.73 10.64 13.89
C ILE A 149 -16.55 9.80 12.91
N VAL A 150 -17.50 9.00 13.42
CA VAL A 150 -18.35 8.12 12.60
C VAL A 150 -19.19 8.94 11.62
N PHE A 151 -19.83 10.01 12.08
CA PHE A 151 -20.64 10.87 11.21
C PHE A 151 -19.80 11.47 10.08
N ASN A 152 -18.64 12.03 10.38
CA ASN A 152 -17.75 12.61 9.38
C ASN A 152 -17.18 11.55 8.42
N TYR A 153 -16.89 10.35 8.92
CA TYR A 153 -16.46 9.22 8.08
C TYR A 153 -17.57 8.81 7.10
N LEU A 154 -18.80 8.61 7.58
CA LEU A 154 -19.93 8.29 6.72
C LEU A 154 -20.21 9.42 5.71
N TRP A 155 -20.09 10.67 6.14
CA TRP A 155 -20.19 11.84 5.25
C TRP A 155 -19.11 11.79 4.15
N LEU A 156 -17.85 11.50 4.50
CA LEU A 156 -16.76 11.30 3.54
C LEU A 156 -17.09 10.21 2.52
N VAL A 157 -17.57 9.05 2.96
CA VAL A 157 -17.90 7.92 2.10
C VAL A 157 -19.09 8.24 1.19
N PHE A 158 -20.22 8.69 1.74
CA PHE A 158 -21.45 8.85 0.96
C PHE A 158 -21.42 10.10 0.08
N VAL A 159 -21.01 11.26 0.61
CA VAL A 159 -20.90 12.49 -0.18
C VAL A 159 -19.72 12.41 -1.13
N GLY A 160 -18.62 11.78 -0.73
CA GLY A 160 -17.50 11.47 -1.61
C GLY A 160 -17.90 10.61 -2.81
N ALA A 161 -18.64 9.52 -2.56
CA ALA A 161 -19.17 8.66 -3.63
C ALA A 161 -20.08 9.43 -4.58
N PHE A 162 -20.98 10.24 -4.04
CA PHE A 162 -21.88 11.08 -4.84
C PHE A 162 -21.07 12.06 -5.70
N ARG A 163 -20.15 12.81 -5.11
CA ARG A 163 -19.31 13.79 -5.80
C ARG A 163 -18.48 13.13 -6.91
N LEU A 164 -17.85 12.00 -6.65
CA LEU A 164 -17.08 11.23 -7.65
C LEU A 164 -17.92 10.78 -8.83
N ARG A 165 -19.16 10.31 -8.58
CA ARG A 165 -20.08 9.90 -9.65
C ARG A 165 -20.52 11.08 -10.51
N THR A 166 -20.66 12.26 -9.92
CA THR A 166 -21.05 13.48 -10.63
C THR A 166 -19.87 14.24 -11.25
N ASP A 167 -18.64 13.95 -10.84
CA ASP A 167 -17.42 14.61 -11.33
C ASP A 167 -17.05 14.12 -12.74
N ARG A 168 -17.74 14.66 -13.74
CA ARG A 168 -17.49 14.35 -15.16
C ARG A 168 -16.24 15.01 -15.73
N ARG A 169 -15.73 16.06 -15.08
CA ARG A 169 -14.61 16.89 -15.57
C ARG A 169 -13.28 16.54 -14.92
N GLY A 170 -13.27 15.72 -13.86
CA GLY A 170 -12.08 15.46 -13.07
C GLY A 170 -11.71 16.65 -12.20
N ASP A 171 -12.69 17.45 -11.79
CA ASP A 171 -12.47 18.64 -10.96
C ASP A 171 -11.97 18.24 -9.57
N LEU A 172 -12.33 17.05 -9.07
CA LEU A 172 -11.85 16.55 -7.78
C LEU A 172 -10.36 16.18 -7.79
N ASP A 173 -9.81 15.82 -8.95
CA ASP A 173 -8.38 15.55 -9.11
C ASP A 173 -7.56 16.85 -9.10
N ARG A 174 -8.23 18.01 -9.22
CA ARG A 174 -7.65 19.36 -9.17
C ARG A 174 -7.76 20.04 -7.80
N VAL A 175 -8.40 19.37 -6.83
CA VAL A 175 -8.60 19.88 -5.48
C VAL A 175 -7.74 19.05 -4.53
N SER A 176 -6.98 19.71 -3.66
CA SER A 176 -6.22 19.00 -2.63
C SER A 176 -7.15 18.46 -1.55
N MET A 177 -6.76 17.36 -0.91
CA MET A 177 -7.56 16.73 0.14
C MET A 177 -7.77 17.68 1.33
N GLY A 178 -6.78 18.52 1.65
CA GLY A 178 -6.91 19.55 2.67
C GLY A 178 -7.92 20.64 2.33
N ALA A 179 -8.01 21.05 1.05
CA ALA A 179 -9.04 21.99 0.60
C ALA A 179 -10.42 21.33 0.68
N TYR A 180 -10.55 20.09 0.19
CA TYR A 180 -11.78 19.32 0.26
C TYR A 180 -12.33 19.18 1.69
N LEU A 181 -11.47 18.82 2.65
CA LEU A 181 -11.85 18.68 4.06
C LEU A 181 -12.28 20.01 4.69
N ARG A 182 -11.62 21.11 4.33
CA ARG A 182 -11.97 22.45 4.82
C ARG A 182 -13.31 22.91 4.28
N ASP A 183 -13.51 22.78 2.97
CA ASP A 183 -14.73 23.22 2.27
C ASP A 183 -15.94 22.37 2.67
N GLY A 184 -15.72 21.07 2.91
CA GLY A 184 -16.71 20.15 3.46
C GLY A 184 -17.00 20.34 4.95
N ARG A 185 -16.30 21.27 5.63
CA ARG A 185 -16.43 21.58 7.06
C ARG A 185 -16.32 20.34 7.96
N TYR A 186 -15.36 19.46 7.65
CA TYR A 186 -15.10 18.29 8.45
C TYR A 186 -14.60 18.68 9.85
N ALA A 187 -15.08 17.98 10.87
CA ALA A 187 -14.72 18.30 12.26
C ALA A 187 -13.23 18.09 12.52
N ALA A 188 -12.59 19.01 13.26
CA ALA A 188 -11.16 18.92 13.58
C ALA A 188 -10.79 17.60 14.27
N CYS A 189 -11.63 17.11 15.19
CA CYS A 189 -11.38 15.82 15.84
C CYS A 189 -11.44 14.63 14.87
N PHE A 190 -12.25 14.69 13.80
CA PHE A 190 -12.23 13.68 12.76
C PHE A 190 -10.95 13.77 11.92
N VAL A 191 -10.56 14.99 11.52
CA VAL A 191 -9.36 15.21 10.69
C VAL A 191 -8.10 14.78 11.45
N ASP A 192 -7.91 15.30 12.67
CA ASP A 192 -6.67 15.16 13.44
C ASP A 192 -6.54 13.81 14.15
N ARG A 193 -7.65 13.24 14.66
CA ARG A 193 -7.63 12.01 15.48
C ARG A 193 -8.10 10.76 14.75
N PHE A 194 -8.45 10.85 13.47
CA PHE A 194 -8.82 9.68 12.68
C PHE A 194 -8.27 9.75 11.26
N PHE A 195 -8.70 10.73 10.47
CA PHE A 195 -8.39 10.76 9.05
C PHE A 195 -6.89 10.87 8.78
N LEU A 196 -6.20 11.85 9.36
CA LEU A 196 -4.76 12.04 9.13
C LEU A 196 -3.91 10.87 9.63
N PRO A 197 -4.05 10.37 10.88
CA PRO A 197 -3.31 9.19 11.34
C PRO A 197 -3.52 7.95 10.46
N VAL A 198 -4.77 7.65 10.12
CA VAL A 198 -5.12 6.47 9.31
C VAL A 198 -4.55 6.60 7.89
N MET A 199 -4.74 7.76 7.25
CA MET A 199 -4.24 7.99 5.89
C MET A 199 -2.72 8.07 5.82
N SER A 200 -2.09 8.66 6.82
CA SER A 200 -0.64 8.69 6.98
C SER A 200 -0.06 7.28 7.05
N THR A 201 -0.70 6.40 7.82
CA THR A 201 -0.32 4.99 7.92
C THR A 201 -0.48 4.27 6.56
N LEU A 202 -1.66 4.41 5.94
CA LEU A 202 -1.98 3.77 4.65
C LEU A 202 -1.04 4.20 3.52
N LEU A 203 -0.85 5.51 3.38
CA LEU A 203 -0.01 6.11 2.35
C LEU A 203 1.47 6.12 2.70
N SER A 204 1.79 5.82 3.95
CA SER A 204 3.14 5.82 4.50
C SER A 204 3.84 7.18 4.44
N CYS A 205 3.11 8.28 4.62
CA CYS A 205 3.53 9.65 4.32
C CYS A 205 3.17 10.63 5.44
N SER A 206 3.70 11.85 5.41
CA SER A 206 3.40 12.87 6.43
C SER A 206 1.95 13.37 6.35
N TYR A 207 1.44 13.97 7.43
CA TYR A 207 0.13 14.62 7.43
C TYR A 207 0.01 15.72 6.38
N GLU A 208 1.08 16.49 6.18
CA GLU A 208 1.12 17.52 5.15
C GLU A 208 0.99 16.91 3.75
N GLN A 209 1.69 15.80 3.50
CA GLN A 209 1.59 15.08 2.24
C GLN A 209 0.16 14.56 2.03
N VAL A 210 -0.47 13.92 3.03
CA VAL A 210 -1.88 13.48 2.96
C VAL A 210 -2.80 14.62 2.55
N LEU A 211 -2.65 15.80 3.15
CA LEU A 211 -3.47 16.97 2.83
C LEU A 211 -3.22 17.50 1.41
N GLY A 212 -2.03 17.26 0.84
CA GLY A 212 -1.65 17.62 -0.52
C GLY A 212 -2.13 16.66 -1.61
N TYR A 213 -2.59 15.44 -1.25
CA TYR A 213 -3.08 14.48 -2.24
C TYR A 213 -4.31 15.03 -2.99
N PRO A 214 -4.48 14.71 -4.29
CA PRO A 214 -5.72 14.95 -5.01
C PRO A 214 -6.91 14.32 -4.31
N ALA A 215 -7.96 15.09 -4.05
CA ALA A 215 -9.16 14.64 -3.35
C ALA A 215 -9.85 13.51 -4.11
N GLY A 216 -9.90 13.58 -5.45
CA GLY A 216 -10.48 12.54 -6.29
C GLY A 216 -9.85 11.15 -6.07
N LEU A 217 -8.53 11.09 -5.92
CA LEU A 217 -7.81 9.85 -5.61
C LEU A 217 -8.18 9.30 -4.23
N VAL A 218 -8.17 10.15 -3.20
CA VAL A 218 -8.48 9.75 -1.82
C VAL A 218 -9.94 9.33 -1.68
N LEU A 219 -10.86 10.06 -2.31
CA LEU A 219 -12.27 9.70 -2.32
C LEU A 219 -12.51 8.40 -3.08
N ASP A 220 -11.81 8.14 -4.19
CA ASP A 220 -11.98 6.93 -4.99
C ASP A 220 -11.59 5.69 -4.19
N PHE A 221 -10.54 5.83 -3.37
CA PHE A 221 -10.25 4.90 -2.29
C PHE A 221 -11.50 4.78 -1.39
N PHE A 222 -11.84 5.74 -0.53
CA PHE A 222 -12.92 5.57 0.46
C PHE A 222 -14.34 5.22 -0.07
N SER A 223 -14.67 5.57 -1.31
CA SER A 223 -16.07 5.72 -1.73
C SER A 223 -16.49 4.90 -2.94
N ALA A 224 -15.56 4.57 -3.85
CA ALA A 224 -15.89 3.93 -5.13
C ALA A 224 -15.30 2.51 -5.25
N ARG A 225 -14.06 2.31 -4.79
CA ARG A 225 -13.35 1.01 -4.86
C ARG A 225 -13.07 0.41 -3.49
N HIS A 226 -13.04 1.23 -2.44
CA HIS A 226 -12.78 0.82 -1.07
C HIS A 226 -13.93 1.24 -0.15
N THR A 227 -15.05 0.54 -0.23
CA THR A 227 -15.86 0.39 0.96
C THR A 227 -15.00 -0.43 1.96
N THR A 228 -14.33 0.28 2.87
CA THR A 228 -13.72 -0.29 4.10
C THR A 228 -14.81 -0.94 4.94
N LEU A 229 -16.02 -0.40 4.84
CA LEU A 229 -17.27 -1.07 5.16
C LEU A 229 -17.39 -2.30 4.24
N PHE A 230 -17.74 -3.46 4.74
CA PHE A 230 -18.12 -4.64 3.97
C PHE A 230 -17.02 -5.58 3.44
N THR A 231 -15.71 -5.31 3.55
CA THR A 231 -14.68 -6.20 2.96
C THR A 231 -13.54 -6.56 3.92
N GLY A 232 -13.14 -7.84 3.92
CA GLY A 232 -11.99 -8.32 4.68
C GLY A 232 -10.66 -7.98 4.02
N TRP A 233 -9.63 -7.83 4.83
CA TRP A 233 -8.26 -7.58 4.37
C TRP A 233 -7.47 -8.88 4.32
N TRP A 234 -6.56 -8.97 3.35
CA TRP A 234 -5.72 -10.14 3.12
C TRP A 234 -4.26 -9.72 2.98
N ARG A 235 -3.35 -10.63 3.27
CA ARG A 235 -1.92 -10.53 2.96
C ARG A 235 -1.45 -11.82 2.30
N LEU A 236 -0.31 -11.76 1.65
CA LEU A 236 0.42 -12.98 1.27
C LEU A 236 0.94 -13.68 2.53
N ARG A 237 0.69 -14.98 2.64
CA ARG A 237 1.14 -15.80 3.78
C ARG A 237 2.65 -15.72 3.95
N ASP A 238 3.38 -15.98 2.87
CA ASP A 238 4.84 -16.07 2.85
C ASP A 238 5.52 -14.76 2.41
N GLY A 239 4.74 -13.67 2.34
CA GLY A 239 5.18 -12.37 1.86
C GLY A 239 5.33 -12.28 0.34
N VAL A 240 5.71 -11.09 -0.13
CA VAL A 240 5.81 -10.76 -1.56
C VAL A 240 6.88 -11.55 -2.31
N GLN A 241 7.89 -12.06 -1.60
CA GLN A 241 8.97 -12.87 -2.17
C GLN A 241 8.48 -14.17 -2.82
N ALA A 242 7.46 -14.79 -2.23
CA ALA A 242 6.85 -16.00 -2.78
C ALA A 242 6.21 -15.77 -4.15
N VAL A 243 5.80 -14.53 -4.44
CA VAL A 243 5.26 -14.13 -5.74
C VAL A 243 6.39 -13.88 -6.74
N SER A 244 7.39 -13.07 -6.36
CA SER A 244 8.55 -12.77 -7.22
C SER A 244 9.26 -14.05 -7.68
N LYS A 245 9.45 -15.02 -6.77
CA LYS A 245 10.06 -16.33 -7.10
C LYS A 245 9.28 -17.09 -8.15
N ARG A 246 7.95 -17.11 -8.07
CA ARG A 246 7.08 -17.78 -9.06
C ARG A 246 7.08 -17.06 -10.40
N LEU A 247 7.04 -15.73 -10.39
CA LEU A 247 7.01 -14.93 -11.62
C LEU A 247 8.31 -15.07 -12.44
N LEU A 248 9.44 -15.10 -11.75
CA LEU A 248 10.77 -15.12 -12.36
C LEU A 248 11.31 -16.54 -12.58
N SER A 249 10.54 -17.57 -12.24
CA SER A 249 10.96 -18.96 -12.42
C SER A 249 11.16 -19.28 -13.90
N GLY A 250 12.37 -19.75 -14.26
CA GLY A 250 12.73 -20.11 -15.62
C GLY A 250 13.18 -18.94 -16.51
N LEU A 251 13.26 -17.72 -15.97
CA LEU A 251 13.76 -16.55 -16.70
C LEU A 251 15.24 -16.31 -16.40
N GLU A 252 15.97 -15.73 -17.36
CA GLU A 252 17.32 -15.21 -17.12
C GLU A 252 17.23 -13.99 -16.18
N CYS A 253 17.72 -14.13 -14.95
CA CYS A 253 17.71 -13.08 -13.94
C CYS A 253 19.14 -12.68 -13.54
N ARG A 254 19.44 -11.38 -13.59
CA ARG A 254 20.72 -10.80 -13.21
C ARG A 254 20.55 -9.93 -11.97
N TYR A 255 21.06 -10.42 -10.84
CA TYR A 255 21.05 -9.74 -9.54
C TYR A 255 22.40 -9.06 -9.26
N ASN A 256 22.40 -8.08 -8.34
CA ASN A 256 23.53 -7.17 -8.14
C ASN A 256 23.98 -6.51 -9.46
N CYS A 257 23.01 -6.30 -10.36
CA CYS A 257 23.22 -5.85 -11.72
C CYS A 257 22.65 -4.43 -11.85
N GLY A 258 23.40 -3.45 -11.36
CA GLY A 258 23.03 -2.04 -11.48
C GLY A 258 23.18 -1.57 -12.93
N VAL A 259 22.16 -0.90 -13.47
CA VAL A 259 22.25 -0.17 -14.74
C VAL A 259 22.68 1.26 -14.44
N SER A 260 23.69 1.76 -15.15
CA SER A 260 24.20 3.11 -14.98
C SER A 260 23.58 4.08 -15.99
N ARG A 261 23.29 3.61 -17.21
CA ARG A 261 22.83 4.46 -18.31
C ARG A 261 22.08 3.66 -19.37
N ILE A 262 21.13 4.30 -20.03
CA ILE A 262 20.38 3.77 -21.18
C ILE A 262 20.51 4.77 -22.33
N GLU A 263 20.80 4.26 -23.52
CA GLU A 263 20.88 5.05 -24.76
C GLU A 263 20.10 4.38 -25.89
N ARG A 264 19.37 5.17 -26.67
CA ARG A 264 18.78 4.67 -27.93
C ARG A 264 19.84 4.69 -29.02
N ILE A 265 20.05 3.55 -29.68
CA ILE A 265 21.02 3.38 -30.77
C ILE A 265 20.26 3.22 -32.08
N GLY A 266 20.26 4.27 -32.89
CA GLY A 266 19.51 4.30 -34.14
C GLY A 266 18.00 4.24 -33.90
N LYS A 267 17.29 3.45 -34.72
CA LYS A 267 15.81 3.32 -34.64
C LYS A 267 15.33 2.02 -33.99
N THR A 268 16.22 1.05 -33.79
CA THR A 268 15.81 -0.36 -33.54
C THR A 268 16.48 -0.98 -32.33
N LYS A 269 17.46 -0.32 -31.71
CA LYS A 269 18.20 -0.87 -30.58
C LYS A 269 18.27 0.12 -29.43
N VAL A 270 18.39 -0.44 -28.23
CA VAL A 270 18.63 0.27 -26.99
C VAL A 270 19.84 -0.36 -26.32
N ARG A 271 20.83 0.46 -25.99
CA ARG A 271 22.03 0.06 -25.27
C ARG A 271 21.85 0.32 -23.78
N ILE A 272 22.09 -0.71 -22.99
CA ILE A 272 22.15 -0.63 -21.53
C ILE A 272 23.63 -0.66 -21.14
N HIS A 273 24.07 0.34 -20.37
CA HIS A 273 25.38 0.35 -19.74
C HIS A 273 25.26 -0.13 -18.30
N TYR A 274 26.13 -1.04 -17.91
CA TYR A 274 26.16 -1.59 -16.56
C TYR A 274 27.00 -0.70 -15.62
N GLY A 275 26.69 -0.72 -14.33
CA GLY A 275 27.52 -0.09 -13.30
C GLY A 275 28.77 -0.92 -13.02
N ALA A 276 29.81 -0.32 -12.43
CA ALA A 276 31.14 -0.93 -12.27
C ALA A 276 31.11 -2.41 -11.78
N GLY A 277 30.42 -2.71 -10.68
CA GLY A 277 30.35 -4.09 -10.16
C GLY A 277 29.57 -5.07 -11.04
N ALA A 278 28.64 -4.58 -11.86
CA ALA A 278 27.92 -5.39 -12.83
C ALA A 278 28.72 -5.58 -14.13
N ALA A 279 29.52 -4.57 -14.51
CA ALA A 279 30.32 -4.58 -15.72
C ALA A 279 31.42 -5.67 -15.69
N GLU A 280 32.01 -5.91 -14.52
CA GLU A 280 32.96 -7.01 -14.32
C GLU A 280 32.38 -8.39 -14.66
N ARG A 281 31.05 -8.55 -14.53
CA ARG A 281 30.35 -9.84 -14.65
C ARG A 281 29.62 -10.00 -15.98
N PHE A 282 29.13 -8.91 -16.55
CA PHE A 282 28.25 -8.91 -17.72
C PHE A 282 28.80 -8.10 -18.91
N GLY A 283 30.01 -7.52 -18.78
CA GLY A 283 30.58 -6.58 -19.74
C GLY A 283 30.10 -5.14 -19.52
N ASP A 284 30.71 -4.18 -20.19
CA ASP A 284 30.41 -2.75 -19.98
C ASP A 284 28.98 -2.37 -20.41
N PHE A 285 28.51 -2.97 -21.50
CA PHE A 285 27.20 -2.69 -22.06
C PHE A 285 26.61 -3.90 -22.80
N GLU A 286 25.31 -3.86 -23.04
CA GLU A 286 24.60 -4.83 -23.86
C GLU A 286 23.44 -4.18 -24.62
N ASP A 287 23.23 -4.65 -25.85
CA ASP A 287 22.18 -4.15 -26.73
C ASP A 287 20.93 -5.03 -26.68
N PHE A 288 19.77 -4.36 -26.66
CA PHE A 288 18.42 -4.93 -26.64
C PHE A 288 17.57 -4.31 -27.74
N ASP A 289 16.50 -4.99 -28.15
CA ASP A 289 15.50 -4.42 -29.05
C ASP A 289 14.59 -3.45 -28.27
N TYR A 290 14.21 -3.83 -27.06
CA TYR A 290 13.34 -3.04 -26.19
C TYR A 290 13.81 -3.10 -24.74
N VAL A 291 13.51 -2.03 -24.00
CA VAL A 291 13.78 -1.93 -22.57
C VAL A 291 12.52 -1.50 -21.84
N VAL A 292 12.16 -2.23 -20.80
CA VAL A 292 11.09 -1.89 -19.87
C VAL A 292 11.70 -1.34 -18.59
N LEU A 293 11.43 -0.07 -18.31
CA LEU A 293 11.78 0.57 -17.04
C LEU A 293 10.68 0.30 -16.00
N ALA A 294 10.98 -0.55 -15.03
CA ALA A 294 10.12 -0.86 -13.90
C ALA A 294 10.67 -0.33 -12.56
N THR A 295 11.50 0.71 -12.62
CA THR A 295 12.11 1.41 -11.48
C THR A 295 11.25 2.59 -11.00
N ASP A 296 11.68 3.27 -9.92
CA ASP A 296 11.08 4.54 -9.48
C ASP A 296 11.30 5.65 -10.53
N ALA A 297 10.38 6.61 -10.63
CA ALA A 297 10.48 7.70 -11.61
C ALA A 297 11.80 8.50 -11.54
N PRO A 298 12.32 8.89 -10.36
CA PRO A 298 13.64 9.53 -10.28
C PRO A 298 14.80 8.63 -10.69
N VAL A 299 14.67 7.31 -10.53
CA VAL A 299 15.68 6.35 -11.03
C VAL A 299 15.61 6.30 -12.54
N ALA A 300 14.42 6.11 -13.12
CA ALA A 300 14.21 6.13 -14.57
C ALA A 300 14.74 7.41 -15.22
N ALA A 301 14.50 8.57 -14.61
CA ALA A 301 15.00 9.87 -15.06
C ALA A 301 16.53 9.93 -15.14
N ARG A 302 17.24 9.31 -14.19
CA ARG A 302 18.71 9.25 -14.19
C ARG A 302 19.26 8.27 -15.22
N LEU A 303 18.54 7.18 -15.49
CA LEU A 303 18.98 6.15 -16.44
C LEU A 303 18.80 6.62 -17.90
N LEU A 304 17.75 7.39 -18.20
CA LEU A 304 17.45 7.89 -19.54
C LEU A 304 18.32 9.10 -19.89
N ALA A 305 19.49 8.86 -20.50
CA ALA A 305 20.42 9.93 -20.86
C ALA A 305 19.89 10.87 -21.97
N ASP A 306 19.04 10.35 -22.85
CA ASP A 306 18.46 11.03 -24.00
C ASP A 306 16.94 11.26 -23.84
N ALA A 307 16.46 11.40 -22.59
CA ALA A 307 15.05 11.68 -22.31
C ALA A 307 14.58 12.92 -23.08
N ASN A 308 13.51 12.77 -23.88
CA ASN A 308 12.90 13.87 -24.61
C ASN A 308 12.05 14.77 -23.68
N ALA A 309 11.44 15.83 -24.22
CA ALA A 309 10.68 16.79 -23.42
C ALA A 309 9.51 16.13 -22.65
N ASP A 310 8.71 15.32 -23.34
CA ASP A 310 7.55 14.64 -22.75
C ASP A 310 7.98 13.61 -21.70
N GLU A 311 9.04 12.85 -21.99
CA GLU A 311 9.59 11.86 -21.07
C GLU A 311 10.08 12.51 -19.78
N ARG A 312 10.77 13.66 -19.88
CA ARG A 312 11.22 14.45 -18.71
C ARG A 312 10.04 14.94 -17.87
N VAL A 313 8.95 15.37 -18.51
CA VAL A 313 7.72 15.77 -17.81
C VAL A 313 7.13 14.58 -17.07
N ILE A 314 6.98 13.43 -17.73
CA ILE A 314 6.39 12.22 -17.13
C ILE A 314 7.23 11.74 -15.93
N VAL A 315 8.54 11.55 -16.11
CA VAL A 315 9.39 11.05 -15.02
C VAL A 315 9.63 12.09 -13.91
N GLY A 316 9.50 13.39 -14.23
CA GLY A 316 9.60 14.49 -13.27
C GLY A 316 8.31 14.81 -12.52
N SER A 317 7.16 14.36 -13.04
CA SER A 317 5.83 14.65 -12.45
C SER A 317 5.59 13.94 -11.10
N VAL A 318 6.30 12.85 -10.84
CA VAL A 318 6.13 12.04 -9.63
C VAL A 318 7.22 12.39 -8.62
N SER A 319 6.82 13.16 -7.61
CA SER A 319 7.68 13.41 -6.45
C SER A 319 7.85 12.14 -5.62
N SER A 320 8.99 12.00 -4.94
CA SER A 320 9.23 10.91 -4.00
C SER A 320 9.86 11.40 -2.71
N PHE A 321 9.56 10.73 -1.60
CA PHE A 321 10.27 10.93 -0.34
C PHE A 321 10.76 9.58 0.20
N THR A 322 11.76 9.63 1.06
CA THR A 322 12.27 8.44 1.74
C THR A 322 11.54 8.27 3.06
N ALA A 323 10.68 7.26 3.15
CA ALA A 323 10.08 6.83 4.40
C ALA A 323 11.03 5.88 5.13
N ARG A 324 11.20 6.09 6.43
CA ARG A 324 11.86 5.13 7.32
C ARG A 324 10.80 4.24 7.94
N ILE A 325 11.06 2.93 7.95
CA ILE A 325 10.23 1.92 8.59
C ILE A 325 11.05 1.14 9.59
N VAL A 326 10.54 1.02 10.81
CA VAL A 326 11.13 0.20 11.86
C VAL A 326 10.18 -0.92 12.23
N ALA A 327 10.68 -2.15 12.17
CA ALA A 327 10.05 -3.31 12.79
C ALA A 327 10.53 -3.43 14.24
N HIS A 328 9.61 -3.57 15.19
CA HIS A 328 9.94 -3.53 16.60
C HIS A 328 9.05 -4.45 17.46
N THR A 329 9.54 -4.75 18.65
CA THR A 329 8.84 -5.48 19.72
C THR A 329 8.58 -4.61 20.96
N ASP A 330 8.78 -3.30 20.82
CA ASP A 330 8.66 -2.33 21.92
C ASP A 330 7.20 -2.12 22.37
N LYS A 331 6.85 -2.71 23.52
CA LYS A 331 5.53 -2.57 24.16
C LYS A 331 5.25 -1.14 24.65
N THR A 332 6.28 -0.32 24.86
CA THR A 332 6.09 1.08 25.30
C THR A 332 5.48 1.97 24.24
N LEU A 333 5.44 1.50 22.98
CA LEU A 333 4.75 2.13 21.86
C LEU A 333 3.31 1.64 21.66
N MET A 334 2.78 0.86 22.60
CA MET A 334 1.39 0.37 22.55
C MET A 334 0.45 1.26 23.37
N PRO A 335 -0.88 1.17 23.16
CA PRO A 335 -1.85 1.79 24.07
C PRO A 335 -1.60 1.40 25.53
N SER A 336 -1.86 2.33 26.44
CA SER A 336 -1.67 2.15 27.89
C SER A 336 -2.50 1.00 28.46
N ASP A 337 -3.67 0.74 27.86
CA ASP A 337 -4.53 -0.39 28.16
C ASP A 337 -4.28 -1.56 27.17
N PRO A 338 -3.78 -2.72 27.65
CA PRO A 338 -3.59 -3.92 26.84
C PRO A 338 -4.86 -4.46 26.16
N GLU A 339 -6.04 -4.27 26.75
CA GLU A 339 -7.31 -4.70 26.14
C GLU A 339 -7.70 -3.85 24.91
N SER A 340 -7.07 -2.70 24.78
CA SER A 340 -7.25 -1.78 23.66
C SER A 340 -6.23 -2.00 22.55
N TRP A 341 -5.33 -2.99 22.66
CA TRP A 341 -4.37 -3.31 21.60
C TRP A 341 -5.09 -3.88 20.38
N SER A 342 -4.76 -3.35 19.20
CA SER A 342 -5.39 -3.77 17.94
C SER A 342 -4.34 -4.07 16.86
N GLY A 343 -4.82 -4.49 15.69
CA GLY A 343 -3.98 -4.70 14.53
C GLY A 343 -3.25 -3.44 14.04
N LEU A 344 -3.85 -2.26 14.23
CA LEU A 344 -3.23 -0.96 13.93
C LEU A 344 -3.40 0.00 15.12
N ASN A 345 -2.31 0.31 15.79
CA ASN A 345 -2.30 1.27 16.89
C ASN A 345 -1.68 2.58 16.39
N TYR A 346 -2.39 3.70 16.49
CA TYR A 346 -1.89 4.99 16.04
C TYR A 346 -2.03 6.05 17.14
N PHE A 347 -1.10 7.00 17.14
CA PHE A 347 -1.02 8.03 18.18
C PHE A 347 -1.24 9.40 17.59
N SER A 348 -1.98 10.25 18.29
CA SER A 348 -2.20 11.65 17.89
C SER A 348 -2.25 12.55 19.11
N GLU A 349 -1.74 13.77 18.99
CA GLU A 349 -1.93 14.80 20.00
C GLU A 349 -3.39 15.29 20.08
N ALA A 350 -3.78 15.81 21.24
CA ALA A 350 -5.10 16.38 21.43
C ALA A 350 -5.36 17.64 20.58
N ASN A 351 -4.32 18.44 20.34
CA ASN A 351 -4.35 19.61 19.48
C ASN A 351 -3.58 19.30 18.20
N GLY A 352 -4.21 18.56 17.28
CA GLY A 352 -3.58 18.19 16.03
C GLY A 352 -3.30 19.39 15.11
N PRO A 353 -2.74 19.14 13.92
CA PRO A 353 -2.35 20.20 12.98
C PRO A 353 -3.49 21.11 12.55
N THR A 354 -4.76 20.69 12.72
CA THR A 354 -5.92 21.53 12.44
C THR A 354 -6.22 22.50 13.59
N ALA A 355 -5.94 22.14 14.85
CA ALA A 355 -6.07 23.02 16.01
C ALA A 355 -4.98 24.11 16.08
N ALA A 356 -3.75 23.80 15.63
CA ALA A 356 -2.62 24.74 15.61
C ALA A 356 -2.78 25.92 14.62
N ARG A 357 -3.80 25.90 13.75
CA ARG A 357 -4.05 26.95 12.74
C ARG A 357 -4.94 28.10 13.21
N VAL A 358 -5.46 28.04 14.44
CA VAL A 358 -6.17 29.16 15.07
C VAL A 358 -5.19 29.91 16.00
N GLY A 359 -4.31 30.74 15.42
CA GLY A 359 -3.67 31.85 16.15
C GLY A 359 -2.21 31.74 16.60
N SER A 360 -1.37 30.84 16.09
CA SER A 360 0.09 30.89 16.34
C SER A 360 0.92 30.28 15.21
N PRO A 361 2.17 30.76 14.99
CA PRO A 361 3.01 30.29 13.91
C PRO A 361 3.26 28.78 14.07
N VAL A 362 3.03 28.07 12.98
CA VAL A 362 3.22 26.63 12.81
C VAL A 362 4.60 26.25 13.35
N GLY A 363 4.64 25.62 14.54
CA GLY A 363 5.79 24.82 14.93
C GLY A 363 5.99 23.75 13.85
N PRO A 364 7.23 23.42 13.46
CA PRO A 364 7.46 22.51 12.35
C PRO A 364 6.71 21.21 12.60
N ALA A 365 5.84 20.82 11.65
CA ALA A 365 5.37 19.45 11.57
C ALA A 365 6.62 18.54 11.64
N PRO A 366 6.59 17.43 12.38
CA PRO A 366 7.77 16.58 12.55
C PRO A 366 8.37 16.30 11.17
N ARG A 367 9.55 16.87 10.94
CA ARG A 367 10.20 16.94 9.61
C ARG A 367 10.55 15.57 9.05
N ASP A 368 10.54 14.57 9.92
CA ASP A 368 10.69 13.17 9.59
C ASP A 368 9.46 12.42 10.08
N ALA A 369 8.48 12.20 9.19
CA ALA A 369 7.43 11.22 9.41
C ALA A 369 8.06 9.82 9.35
N SER A 370 8.81 9.45 10.38
CA SER A 370 9.26 8.09 10.53
C SER A 370 8.05 7.24 10.87
N MET A 371 7.71 6.33 9.96
CA MET A 371 6.73 5.33 10.26
C MET A 371 7.41 4.25 11.06
N THR A 372 6.96 4.02 12.27
CA THR A 372 7.11 2.69 12.84
C THR A 372 6.02 1.84 12.17
N THR A 373 6.32 0.65 11.67
CA THR A 373 5.27 -0.23 11.11
C THR A 373 5.79 -1.65 11.10
N ALA A 374 5.24 -2.53 11.94
CA ALA A 374 5.34 -3.97 11.67
C ALA A 374 4.22 -4.78 12.32
N HIS A 375 3.50 -5.55 11.52
CA HIS A 375 2.60 -6.65 11.89
C HIS A 375 1.31 -6.36 12.68
N MET A 376 0.21 -6.72 12.02
CA MET A 376 -1.15 -6.78 12.53
C MET A 376 -1.32 -8.09 13.30
N THR A 377 -1.71 -8.04 14.57
CA THR A 377 -1.94 -9.24 15.38
C THR A 377 -2.99 -10.14 14.74
N CYS A 378 -2.60 -11.35 14.33
CA CYS A 378 -3.49 -12.37 13.79
C CYS A 378 -4.31 -13.01 14.93
N PHE A 379 -5.41 -12.38 15.34
CA PHE A 379 -6.37 -13.04 16.23
C PHE A 379 -7.27 -13.98 15.42
N GLY A 380 -7.26 -15.27 15.74
CA GLY A 380 -8.20 -16.28 15.22
C GLY A 380 -7.87 -16.77 13.81
N MET A 381 -7.19 -17.91 13.70
CA MET A 381 -6.93 -18.56 12.40
C MET A 381 -8.01 -19.57 12.04
N ARG A 382 -8.56 -19.45 10.82
CA ARG A 382 -9.07 -20.59 10.06
C ARG A 382 -8.30 -20.71 8.74
N ARG A 383 -7.92 -21.94 8.41
CA ARG A 383 -7.43 -22.32 7.08
C ARG A 383 -8.65 -22.30 6.16
N CYS A 384 -8.66 -21.48 5.11
CA CYS A 384 -9.72 -21.56 4.10
C CYS A 384 -9.32 -22.66 3.10
N SER A 385 -10.21 -23.63 2.91
CA SER A 385 -10.09 -24.66 1.88
C SER A 385 -10.36 -24.01 0.50
N PRO A 386 -9.74 -24.48 -0.60
CA PRO A 386 -10.08 -24.05 -1.96
C PRO A 386 -11.57 -24.23 -2.31
N GLU A 387 -12.31 -25.04 -1.55
CA GLU A 387 -13.72 -25.36 -1.77
C GLU A 387 -14.71 -24.40 -1.09
N ASP A 388 -14.25 -23.52 -0.19
CA ASP A 388 -15.10 -22.54 0.50
C ASP A 388 -15.41 -21.29 -0.37
N ASP A 389 -14.92 -21.26 -1.61
CA ASP A 389 -14.97 -20.12 -2.52
C ASP A 389 -16.00 -20.32 -3.66
N VAL A 390 -17.20 -19.75 -3.48
CA VAL A 390 -17.99 -19.25 -4.62
C VAL A 390 -18.30 -17.78 -4.37
N PHE A 391 -17.36 -16.91 -4.76
CA PHE A 391 -17.65 -15.48 -4.91
C PHE A 391 -17.98 -15.18 -6.38
N VAL A 392 -19.28 -15.09 -6.67
CA VAL A 392 -19.81 -14.61 -7.96
C VAL A 392 -19.87 -13.08 -7.91
N PRO A 393 -19.23 -12.36 -8.83
CA PRO A 393 -19.40 -10.91 -8.93
C PRO A 393 -20.86 -10.60 -9.25
N ALA A 394 -21.52 -9.79 -8.42
CA ALA A 394 -22.87 -9.32 -8.72
C ALA A 394 -22.86 -8.45 -9.98
N GLY A 395 -23.28 -9.04 -11.10
CA GLY A 395 -23.43 -8.38 -12.39
C GLY A 395 -24.47 -9.11 -13.24
N VAL A 396 -25.72 -8.63 -13.14
CA VAL A 396 -26.84 -8.84 -14.08
C VAL A 396 -27.24 -10.31 -14.34
N GLY A 397 -28.24 -10.77 -13.60
CA GLY A 397 -29.08 -11.92 -13.99
C GLY A 397 -28.58 -13.30 -13.59
N ALA A 398 -28.59 -13.62 -12.29
CA ALA A 398 -28.58 -15.02 -11.85
C ALA A 398 -29.29 -15.15 -10.48
N SER A 399 -30.02 -16.25 -10.31
CA SER A 399 -30.88 -16.64 -9.19
C SER A 399 -30.27 -16.45 -7.79
N PRO A 400 -31.11 -16.32 -6.73
CA PRO A 400 -30.62 -16.02 -5.37
C PRO A 400 -29.63 -17.09 -4.86
N PRO A 401 -28.66 -16.68 -4.02
CA PRO A 401 -27.58 -17.55 -3.55
C PRO A 401 -28.11 -18.68 -2.66
N PRO A 402 -27.45 -19.87 -2.65
CA PRO A 402 -27.70 -20.85 -1.60
C PRO A 402 -27.34 -20.24 -0.25
N ARG A 403 -28.17 -20.49 0.76
CA ARG A 403 -27.98 -20.03 2.14
C ARG A 403 -26.59 -20.41 2.64
N ALA A 404 -25.80 -19.43 3.06
CA ALA A 404 -24.66 -19.67 3.93
C ALA A 404 -25.14 -20.46 5.16
N PRO A 405 -24.39 -21.48 5.62
CA PRO A 405 -24.75 -22.16 6.86
C PRO A 405 -24.79 -21.13 7.98
N ALA A 406 -25.89 -21.14 8.74
CA ALA A 406 -26.10 -20.26 9.87
C ALA A 406 -24.90 -20.39 10.83
N ALA A 407 -24.29 -19.27 11.19
CA ALA A 407 -23.41 -19.23 12.34
C ALA A 407 -24.26 -19.62 13.56
N THR A 408 -24.10 -20.84 14.04
CA THR A 408 -24.67 -21.27 15.31
C THR A 408 -23.96 -20.47 16.40
N ALA A 409 -24.72 -19.61 17.06
CA ALA A 409 -24.41 -19.14 18.40
C ALA A 409 -24.57 -20.35 19.33
N ASP A 410 -23.46 -20.97 19.73
CA ASP A 410 -23.31 -21.48 21.09
C ASP A 410 -21.85 -21.83 21.41
N ASP A 411 -21.41 -21.20 22.50
CA ASP A 411 -20.62 -21.69 23.62
C ASP A 411 -19.28 -22.41 23.43
N GLY A 412 -18.30 -21.82 24.13
CA GLY A 412 -17.14 -22.54 24.61
C GLY A 412 -16.02 -21.59 24.94
N ALA A 413 -15.84 -21.29 26.24
CA ALA A 413 -14.60 -20.79 26.79
C ALA A 413 -13.43 -21.65 26.29
N ALA A 414 -12.79 -21.23 25.20
CA ALA A 414 -11.58 -21.82 24.69
C ALA A 414 -10.43 -20.92 25.13
N GLY A 415 -9.61 -21.47 26.04
CA GLY A 415 -8.58 -20.75 26.77
C GLY A 415 -7.70 -19.85 25.93
N ASP A 416 -7.38 -18.72 26.54
CA ASP A 416 -6.33 -17.79 26.19
C ASP A 416 -4.97 -18.50 26.11
N GLU A 417 -4.56 -18.93 24.90
CA GLU A 417 -3.15 -19.05 24.58
C GLU A 417 -2.82 -18.30 23.28
N PRO A 418 -1.88 -17.34 23.32
CA PRO A 418 -1.55 -16.55 22.14
C PRO A 418 -0.65 -17.36 21.21
N VAL A 419 -1.22 -17.93 20.16
CA VAL A 419 -0.41 -18.43 19.05
C VAL A 419 0.18 -17.21 18.34
N PHE A 420 1.49 -16.97 18.56
CA PHE A 420 2.54 -16.53 17.64
C PHE A 420 3.60 -15.70 18.38
N ALA A 421 4.56 -16.44 18.93
CA ALA A 421 5.85 -15.98 19.37
C ALA A 421 6.80 -15.88 18.17
N THR A 422 7.65 -14.84 18.09
CA THR A 422 8.92 -14.95 17.34
C THR A 422 9.72 -16.15 17.85
N ARG A 423 10.84 -16.53 17.21
CA ARG A 423 11.70 -17.62 17.72
C ARG A 423 12.11 -17.44 19.19
N ASN A 424 11.97 -16.21 19.73
CA ASN A 424 12.24 -15.82 21.10
C ASN A 424 11.00 -15.45 21.95
N GLY A 425 9.76 -15.73 21.53
CA GLY A 425 8.58 -15.41 22.36
C GLY A 425 8.03 -13.99 22.22
N LYS A 426 8.64 -13.10 21.42
CA LYS A 426 8.24 -11.68 21.34
C LYS A 426 7.15 -11.47 20.29
N HIS A 427 6.20 -10.58 20.57
CA HIS A 427 5.21 -10.11 19.58
C HIS A 427 5.76 -8.89 18.84
N VAL A 428 5.60 -8.87 17.51
CA VAL A 428 5.93 -7.71 16.67
C VAL A 428 4.71 -6.80 16.61
N PHE A 429 4.90 -5.50 16.82
CA PHE A 429 3.80 -4.54 16.99
C PHE A 429 3.68 -3.53 15.86
N GLN A 430 2.45 -3.35 15.36
CA GLN A 430 2.15 -2.33 14.36
C GLN A 430 1.68 -1.07 15.06
N THR A 431 2.58 -0.10 15.12
CA THR A 431 2.36 1.19 15.77
C THR A 431 2.69 2.33 14.80
N TRP A 432 1.77 3.26 14.57
CA TRP A 432 2.09 4.53 13.93
C TRP A 432 2.26 5.58 15.02
N ASN A 433 3.51 5.87 15.37
CA ASN A 433 3.86 6.87 16.39
C ASN A 433 4.97 7.80 15.86
N PRO A 434 4.63 9.02 15.41
CA PRO A 434 5.63 9.99 14.95
C PRO A 434 6.32 10.73 16.10
N TYR A 435 5.88 10.52 17.35
CA TYR A 435 6.32 11.28 18.52
C TYR A 435 7.39 10.54 19.32
N ARG A 436 7.47 9.21 19.18
CA ARG A 436 8.37 8.36 19.97
C ARG A 436 8.92 7.22 19.13
N GLU A 437 10.24 7.03 19.22
CA GLU A 437 10.93 5.89 18.59
C GLU A 437 10.91 4.63 19.48
N PRO A 438 11.00 3.43 18.87
CA PRO A 438 11.27 2.22 19.63
C PRO A 438 12.64 2.30 20.30
N ALA A 439 12.77 1.71 21.49
CA ALA A 439 14.07 1.53 22.15
C ALA A 439 15.02 0.70 21.25
N GLU A 440 16.31 1.03 21.22
CA GLU A 440 17.30 0.36 20.35
C GLU A 440 17.33 -1.17 20.50
N GLY A 441 17.20 -1.68 21.72
CA GLY A 441 17.15 -3.13 22.00
C GLY A 441 15.86 -3.84 21.55
N GLU A 442 14.84 -3.08 21.13
CA GLU A 442 13.56 -3.59 20.66
C GLU A 442 13.37 -3.39 19.14
N LYS A 443 14.34 -2.79 18.44
CA LYS A 443 14.36 -2.68 16.97
C LYS A 443 14.82 -4.01 16.36
N LEU A 444 13.96 -4.65 15.58
CA LEU A 444 14.29 -5.88 14.85
C LEU A 444 14.99 -5.58 13.52
N ARG A 445 14.47 -4.58 12.81
CA ARG A 445 15.00 -4.16 11.51
C ARG A 445 14.57 -2.74 11.19
N GLU A 446 15.49 -1.96 10.65
CA GLU A 446 15.18 -0.68 10.02
C GLU A 446 15.28 -0.83 8.50
N SER A 447 14.38 -0.17 7.77
CA SER A 447 14.41 -0.12 6.31
C SER A 447 13.98 1.26 5.83
N ARG A 448 14.60 1.71 4.74
CA ARG A 448 14.27 2.97 4.08
C ARG A 448 13.65 2.66 2.74
N MET A 449 12.57 3.35 2.41
CA MET A 449 11.86 3.15 1.15
C MET A 449 11.52 4.48 0.50
N SER A 450 11.77 4.56 -0.80
CA SER A 450 11.25 5.63 -1.64
C SER A 450 9.75 5.42 -1.83
N ARG A 451 8.97 6.48 -1.61
CA ARG A 451 7.52 6.50 -1.75
C ARG A 451 7.13 7.63 -2.67
N ALA A 452 6.38 7.29 -3.72
CA ALA A 452 5.77 8.28 -4.60
C ALA A 452 4.74 9.12 -3.83
N VAL A 453 4.72 10.41 -4.11
CA VAL A 453 3.72 11.37 -3.64
C VAL A 453 3.01 11.94 -4.85
N TRP A 454 1.70 11.81 -4.86
CA TRP A 454 0.86 12.44 -5.86
C TRP A 454 0.40 13.77 -5.31
N THR A 455 0.87 14.87 -5.90
CA THR A 455 0.27 16.20 -5.70
C THR A 455 -0.76 16.46 -6.79
N VAL A 456 -1.57 17.49 -6.61
CA VAL A 456 -2.51 17.96 -7.64
C VAL A 456 -1.76 18.29 -8.94
N GLU A 457 -0.64 19.00 -8.83
CA GLU A 457 0.18 19.39 -9.97
C GLU A 457 0.85 18.18 -10.62
N GLY A 458 1.36 17.25 -9.81
CA GLY A 458 1.99 16.02 -10.31
C GLY A 458 1.00 15.13 -11.05
N LEU A 459 -0.22 14.97 -10.53
CA LEU A 459 -1.27 14.23 -11.23
C LEU A 459 -1.72 14.94 -12.52
N ALA A 460 -1.80 16.27 -12.49
CA ALA A 460 -2.17 17.07 -13.67
C ALA A 460 -1.08 17.04 -14.77
N ALA A 461 0.20 16.99 -14.39
CA ALA A 461 1.31 16.88 -15.34
C ALA A 461 1.46 15.46 -15.91
N PHE A 462 1.02 14.44 -15.16
CA PHE A 462 1.05 13.05 -15.60
C PHE A 462 -0.07 12.70 -16.60
N ASN A 463 -1.25 13.31 -16.45
CA ASN A 463 -2.40 13.15 -17.33
C ASN A 463 -2.30 14.00 -18.59
#